data_AF-A0AAQ4F4A7-F1
#
_entry.id   AF-A0AAQ4F4A7-F1
#
_cell.length_a   1.000
_cell.length_b   1.000
_cell.length_c   1.000
_cell.angle_alpha   90.00
_cell.angle_beta   90.00
_cell.angle_gamma   90.00
#
_symmetry.space_group_name_H-M   'P 1'
#
loop_
_entity.id
_entity.type
_entity.pdbx_description
1 polymer ?
#
loop_
_entity_poly.entity_id
_entity_poly.type
_entity_poly.pdbx_seq_one_letter_code
_entity_poly.pdbx_strand_id
1 'polypeptide(L)'
;MLENLRDKLYSVQQDFSFSLRNLSLGDTSLPKSQQECEKRLLNAGADFLHYYQSKWEELHSQNEGNAKRAEEVDALIAGLQSYCHQQLVSVQQLNLQLAQLPKLQQGVQDLMNTIGELEGMFEEVELRLVSLEDVIETQALQEKQLDERFKLALYGEKKKGHFESLKEKLEEDHQTLLRQLEEQEREVLRERQEAFGEVFRRDLEAYKEQGTLHRKCTVSHTYRNLHE
;
A
#
# COMPACT_ATOMS: atom_id res chain seq x y z
N MET A 1 -51.88 116.84 37.62
CA MET A 1 -50.69 115.99 37.91
C MET A 1 -50.09 115.29 36.68
N LEU A 2 -50.78 115.20 35.54
CA LEU A 2 -50.20 114.66 34.29
C LEU A 2 -49.43 115.71 33.45
N GLU A 3 -49.73 117.01 33.62
CA GLU A 3 -49.00 118.08 32.91
C GLU A 3 -47.54 118.17 33.37
N ASN A 4 -47.28 118.03 34.67
CA ASN A 4 -45.92 118.02 35.23
C ASN A 4 -45.06 116.84 34.72
N LEU A 5 -45.70 115.76 34.26
CA LEU A 5 -45.03 114.60 33.68
C LEU A 5 -44.77 114.81 32.18
N ARG A 6 -45.73 115.44 31.47
CA ARG A 6 -45.58 115.88 30.08
C ARG A 6 -44.45 116.91 29.93
N ASP A 7 -44.37 117.90 30.82
CA ASP A 7 -43.32 118.93 30.77
C ASP A 7 -41.93 118.33 31.05
N LYS A 8 -41.84 117.35 31.96
CA LYS A 8 -40.60 116.60 32.20
C LYS A 8 -40.20 115.72 31.03
N LEU A 9 -41.15 115.09 30.34
CA LEU A 9 -40.87 114.30 29.13
C LEU A 9 -40.46 115.20 27.96
N TYR A 10 -41.08 116.38 27.81
CA TYR A 10 -40.67 117.39 26.84
C TYR A 10 -39.27 117.94 27.14
N SER A 11 -38.94 118.18 28.42
CA SER A 11 -37.58 118.55 28.84
C SER A 11 -36.57 117.46 28.53
N VAL A 12 -36.84 116.20 28.88
CA VAL A 12 -35.92 115.09 28.59
C VAL A 12 -35.77 114.86 27.08
N GLN A 13 -36.86 114.99 26.31
CA GLN A 13 -36.80 114.87 24.85
C GLN A 13 -36.03 116.02 24.21
N GLN A 14 -36.17 117.25 24.74
CA GLN A 14 -35.36 118.39 24.32
C GLN A 14 -33.91 118.20 24.72
N ASP A 15 -33.61 117.74 25.93
CA ASP A 15 -32.25 117.49 26.42
C ASP A 15 -31.56 116.38 25.60
N PHE A 16 -32.29 115.31 25.26
CA PHE A 16 -31.77 114.26 24.40
C PHE A 16 -31.57 114.75 22.97
N SER A 17 -32.51 115.55 22.44
CA SER A 17 -32.40 116.14 21.10
C SER A 17 -31.30 117.21 21.02
N PHE A 18 -31.05 117.95 22.11
CA PHE A 18 -29.93 118.89 22.23
C PHE A 18 -28.62 118.12 22.34
N SER A 19 -28.56 117.06 23.14
CA SER A 19 -27.36 116.22 23.26
C SER A 19 -27.03 115.51 21.95
N LEU A 20 -28.02 115.04 21.19
CA LEU A 20 -27.81 114.42 19.87
C LEU A 20 -27.46 115.47 18.80
N ARG A 21 -28.08 116.66 18.81
CA ARG A 21 -27.62 117.76 17.93
C ARG A 21 -26.20 118.21 18.25
N ASN A 22 -25.80 118.22 19.52
CA ASN A 22 -24.44 118.59 19.91
C ASN A 22 -23.40 117.53 19.52
N LEU A 23 -23.82 116.28 19.25
CA LEU A 23 -22.97 115.20 18.71
C LEU A 23 -23.07 115.07 17.18
N SER A 24 -24.14 115.59 16.56
CA SER A 24 -24.44 115.43 15.12
C SER A 24 -24.17 116.70 14.29
N LEU A 25 -24.14 117.88 14.93
CA LEU A 25 -23.74 119.18 14.37
C LEU A 25 -22.55 119.75 15.16
N GLY A 26 -21.50 118.94 15.27
CA GLY A 26 -20.18 119.40 15.66
C GLY A 26 -19.39 119.84 14.42
N ASP A 27 -19.78 120.96 13.80
CA ASP A 27 -18.85 121.80 13.04
C ASP A 27 -17.82 122.35 14.03
N THR A 28 -16.91 121.48 14.43
CA THR A 28 -15.76 121.80 15.25
C THR A 28 -14.64 122.07 14.27
N SER A 29 -14.51 123.33 13.86
CA SER A 29 -13.24 123.85 13.35
C SER A 29 -12.21 123.78 14.48
N LEU A 30 -11.75 122.56 14.76
CA LEU A 30 -10.57 122.31 15.57
C LEU A 30 -9.39 123.04 14.89
N PRO A 31 -8.52 123.72 15.64
CA PRO A 31 -7.31 124.30 15.07
C PRO A 31 -6.58 123.24 14.24
N LYS A 32 -6.06 123.59 13.05
CA LYS A 32 -5.40 122.66 12.10
C LYS A 32 -4.43 121.66 12.79
N SER A 33 -3.83 122.08 13.91
CA SER A 33 -2.95 121.27 14.76
C SER A 33 -3.61 120.08 15.49
N GLN A 34 -4.89 120.14 15.88
CA GLN A 34 -5.58 119.05 16.60
C GLN A 34 -6.12 117.99 15.63
N GLN A 35 -6.60 118.41 14.45
CA GLN A 35 -7.05 117.49 13.39
C GLN A 35 -5.88 116.71 12.77
N GLU A 36 -4.69 117.30 12.69
CA GLU A 36 -3.45 116.58 12.34
C GLU A 36 -3.01 115.61 13.43
N CYS A 37 -3.22 115.93 14.71
CA CYS A 37 -2.88 115.05 15.83
C CYS A 37 -3.79 113.80 15.85
N GLU A 38 -5.10 113.98 15.67
CA GLU A 38 -6.06 112.87 15.60
C GLU A 38 -5.86 111.99 14.36
N LYS A 39 -5.56 112.59 13.19
CA LYS A 39 -5.16 111.84 12.00
C LYS A 39 -3.84 111.08 12.19
N ARG A 40 -2.84 111.66 12.85
CA ARG A 40 -1.58 110.96 13.17
C ARG A 40 -1.80 109.80 14.16
N LEU A 41 -2.70 109.94 15.12
CA LEU A 41 -3.06 108.86 16.06
C LEU A 41 -3.86 107.75 15.36
N LEU A 42 -4.81 108.10 14.48
CA LEU A 42 -5.50 107.12 13.65
C LEU A 42 -4.53 106.39 12.71
N ASN A 43 -3.60 107.12 12.08
CA ASN A 43 -2.58 106.54 11.21
C ASN A 43 -1.63 105.63 12.00
N ALA A 44 -1.19 106.02 13.20
CA ALA A 44 -0.37 105.16 14.05
C ALA A 44 -1.14 103.90 14.51
N GLY A 45 -2.44 104.01 14.78
CA GLY A 45 -3.30 102.86 15.07
C GLY A 45 -3.49 101.94 13.86
N ALA A 46 -3.64 102.51 12.66
CA ALA A 46 -3.72 101.78 11.40
C ALA A 46 -2.39 101.07 11.06
N ASP A 47 -1.25 101.74 11.27
CA ASP A 47 0.09 101.18 11.05
C ASP A 47 0.36 100.03 12.03
N PHE A 48 -0.06 100.16 13.30
CA PHE A 48 0.05 99.10 14.29
C PHE A 48 -0.83 97.90 13.92
N LEU A 49 -2.10 98.15 13.55
CA LEU A 49 -3.01 97.09 13.11
C LEU A 49 -2.46 96.36 11.88
N HIS A 50 -1.96 97.10 10.89
CA HIS A 50 -1.34 96.54 9.70
C HIS A 50 -0.11 95.69 10.06
N TYR A 51 0.76 96.16 10.97
CA TYR A 51 1.93 95.39 11.43
C TYR A 51 1.53 94.04 12.04
N TYR A 52 0.55 94.01 12.96
CA TYR A 52 0.09 92.75 13.54
C TYR A 52 -0.64 91.86 12.55
N GLN A 53 -1.42 92.45 11.64
CA GLN A 53 -2.10 91.71 10.59
C GLN A 53 -1.10 91.04 9.65
N SER A 54 -0.06 91.76 9.19
CA SER A 54 1.01 91.19 8.36
C SER A 54 1.80 90.12 9.10
N LYS A 55 2.09 90.31 10.40
CA LYS A 55 2.78 89.29 11.22
C LYS A 55 1.93 88.04 11.43
N TRP A 56 0.63 88.21 11.61
CA TRP A 56 -0.30 87.10 11.72
C TRP A 56 -0.42 86.33 10.39
N GLU A 57 -0.51 87.04 9.27
CA GLU A 57 -0.54 86.44 7.93
C GLU A 57 0.74 85.63 7.65
N GLU A 58 1.92 86.18 7.97
CA GLU A 58 3.20 85.47 7.84
C GLU A 58 3.22 84.19 8.68
N LEU A 59 2.81 84.27 9.95
CA LEU A 59 2.76 83.12 10.85
C LEU A 59 1.75 82.07 10.36
N HIS A 60 0.58 82.50 9.91
CA HIS A 60 -0.46 81.61 9.38
C HIS A 60 0.03 80.87 8.13
N SER A 61 0.66 81.59 7.19
CA SER A 61 1.25 81.01 5.99
C SER A 61 2.34 79.98 6.32
N GLN A 62 3.22 80.29 7.27
CA GLN A 62 4.25 79.36 7.73
C GLN A 62 3.64 78.13 8.40
N ASN A 63 2.60 78.30 9.21
CA ASN A 63 1.92 77.20 9.89
C ASN A 63 1.19 76.29 8.89
N GLU A 64 0.53 76.85 7.87
CA GLU A 64 -0.10 76.08 6.80
C GLU A 64 0.94 75.28 6.00
N GLY A 65 2.08 75.90 5.66
CA GLY A 65 3.20 75.21 5.02
C GLY A 65 3.83 74.12 5.90
N ASN A 66 3.84 74.31 7.22
CA ASN A 66 4.29 73.27 8.15
C ASN A 66 3.29 72.11 8.23
N ALA A 67 1.99 72.39 8.26
CA ALA A 67 0.93 71.38 8.26
C ALA A 67 1.00 70.51 6.99
N LYS A 68 1.14 71.13 5.81
CA LYS A 68 1.29 70.39 4.53
C LYS A 68 2.52 69.49 4.52
N ARG A 69 3.68 69.99 4.97
CA ARG A 69 4.90 69.16 5.08
C ARG A 69 4.74 68.03 6.10
N ALA A 70 4.02 68.25 7.20
CA ALA A 70 3.72 67.19 8.15
C ALA A 70 2.83 66.10 7.54
N GLU A 71 1.82 66.47 6.76
CA GLU A 71 0.96 65.52 6.02
C GLU A 71 1.76 64.71 4.98
N GLU A 72 2.68 65.34 4.25
CA GLU A 72 3.58 64.64 3.31
C GLU A 72 4.45 63.60 4.01
N VAL A 73 5.03 63.97 5.17
CA VAL A 73 5.83 63.05 5.97
C VAL A 73 4.98 61.91 6.53
N ASP A 74 3.77 62.19 7.02
CA ASP A 74 2.84 61.17 7.51
C ASP A 74 2.47 60.17 6.42
N ALA A 75 2.20 60.64 5.19
CA ALA A 75 1.93 59.77 4.05
C ALA A 75 3.12 58.85 3.72
N LEU A 76 4.36 59.36 3.79
CA LEU A 76 5.57 58.53 3.60
C LEU A 76 5.75 57.51 4.71
N ILE A 77 5.50 57.89 5.98
CA ILE A 77 5.57 56.99 7.13
C ILE A 77 4.52 55.87 6.99
N ALA A 78 3.29 56.21 6.61
CA ALA A 78 2.23 55.23 6.38
C ALA A 78 2.59 54.24 5.26
N GLY A 79 3.19 54.75 4.17
CA GLY A 79 3.70 53.91 3.08
C GLY A 79 4.78 52.93 3.55
N LEU A 80 5.77 53.42 4.32
CA LEU A 80 6.83 52.59 4.90
C LEU A 80 6.28 51.55 5.88
N GLN A 81 5.33 51.94 6.75
CA GLN A 81 4.70 51.03 7.70
C GLN A 81 3.97 49.90 6.97
N SER A 82 3.19 50.23 5.93
CA SER A 82 2.49 49.24 5.12
C SER A 82 3.46 48.27 4.45
N TYR A 83 4.53 48.79 3.86
CA TYR A 83 5.57 47.96 3.24
C TYR A 83 6.22 47.01 4.26
N CYS A 84 6.68 47.54 5.40
CA CYS A 84 7.29 46.75 6.46
C CYS A 84 6.33 45.68 7.00
N HIS A 85 5.05 46.02 7.16
CA HIS A 85 4.03 45.07 7.61
C HIS A 85 3.86 43.93 6.59
N GLN A 86 3.78 44.24 5.30
CA GLN A 86 3.66 43.24 4.24
C GLN A 86 4.88 42.30 4.19
N GLN A 87 6.09 42.85 4.35
CA GLN A 87 7.30 42.05 4.45
C GLN A 87 7.28 41.12 5.67
N LEU A 88 6.86 41.63 6.83
CA LEU A 88 6.74 40.83 8.04
C LEU A 88 5.75 39.68 7.87
N VAL A 89 4.57 39.93 7.30
CA VAL A 89 3.57 38.89 7.02
C VAL A 89 4.14 37.84 6.07
N SER A 90 4.87 38.25 5.03
CA SER A 90 5.48 37.33 4.06
C SER A 90 6.53 36.43 4.73
N VAL A 91 7.37 37.00 5.59
CA VAL A 91 8.36 36.25 6.38
C VAL A 91 7.68 35.30 7.38
N GLN A 92 6.59 35.72 8.01
CA GLN A 92 5.82 34.85 8.91
C GLN A 92 5.21 33.66 8.17
N GLN A 93 4.62 33.88 7.00
CA GLN A 93 4.08 32.81 6.15
C GLN A 93 5.18 31.82 5.73
N LEU A 94 6.33 32.33 5.31
CA LEU A 94 7.48 31.49 4.99
C LEU A 94 7.92 30.65 6.21
N ASN A 95 8.05 31.26 7.39
CA ASN A 95 8.41 30.54 8.61
C ASN A 95 7.39 29.44 8.96
N LEU A 96 6.09 29.70 8.79
CA LEU A 96 5.05 28.69 9.01
C LEU A 96 5.17 27.52 8.02
N GLN A 97 5.48 27.79 6.75
CA GLN A 97 5.71 26.74 5.76
C GLN A 97 7.00 25.96 6.06
N LEU A 98 8.08 26.65 6.44
CA LEU A 98 9.33 26.02 6.84
C LEU A 98 9.17 25.13 8.08
N ALA A 99 8.31 25.51 9.02
CA ALA A 99 7.99 24.69 10.18
C ALA A 99 7.23 23.39 9.83
N GLN A 100 6.64 23.27 8.64
CA GLN A 100 5.96 22.05 8.18
C GLN A 100 6.89 21.05 7.49
N LEU A 101 8.06 21.49 7.01
CA LEU A 101 9.03 20.62 6.33
C LEU A 101 9.44 19.37 7.14
N PRO A 102 9.68 19.46 8.46
CA PRO A 102 9.98 18.27 9.26
C PRO A 102 8.85 17.23 9.26
N LYS A 103 7.59 17.68 9.24
CA LYS A 103 6.44 16.76 9.15
C LYS A 103 6.37 16.08 7.79
N LEU A 104 6.64 16.84 6.71
CA LEU A 104 6.74 16.27 5.37
C LEU A 104 7.88 15.26 5.29
N GLN A 105 9.05 15.58 5.83
CA GLN A 105 10.19 14.68 5.90
C GLN A 105 9.86 13.41 6.67
N GLN A 106 9.17 13.51 7.81
CA GLN A 106 8.72 12.35 8.57
C GLN A 106 7.76 11.50 7.73
N GLY A 107 6.77 12.10 7.06
CA GLY A 107 5.86 11.37 6.19
C GLY A 107 6.57 10.65 5.03
N VAL A 108 7.60 11.27 4.45
CA VAL A 108 8.45 10.62 3.44
C VAL A 108 9.22 9.44 4.04
N GLN A 109 9.77 9.59 5.24
CA GLN A 109 10.47 8.51 5.92
C GLN A 109 9.54 7.34 6.27
N ASP A 110 8.33 7.64 6.73
CA ASP A 110 7.32 6.61 7.04
C ASP A 110 6.94 5.85 5.76
N LEU A 111 6.72 6.56 4.65
CA LEU A 111 6.47 5.93 3.34
C LEU A 111 7.66 5.07 2.91
N MET A 112 8.89 5.55 3.07
CA MET A 112 10.09 4.78 2.75
C MET A 112 10.18 3.49 3.58
N ASN A 113 9.85 3.56 4.88
CA ASN A 113 9.80 2.38 5.74
C ASN A 113 8.73 1.39 5.27
N THR A 114 7.52 1.87 4.95
CA THR A 114 6.43 0.99 4.46
C THR A 114 6.78 0.33 3.12
N ILE A 115 7.51 1.02 2.25
CA ILE A 115 8.01 0.45 1.00
C ILE A 115 9.03 -0.66 1.31
N GLY A 116 9.98 -0.42 2.21
CA GLY A 116 10.95 -1.44 2.60
C GLY A 116 10.32 -2.66 3.27
N GLU A 117 9.29 -2.47 4.09
CA GLU A 117 8.50 -3.59 4.67
C GLU A 117 7.78 -4.39 3.59
N LEU A 118 7.20 -3.71 2.60
CA LEU A 118 6.52 -4.34 1.47
C LEU A 118 7.48 -5.12 0.57
N GLU A 119 8.66 -4.57 0.29
CA GLU A 119 9.74 -5.26 -0.43
C GLU A 119 10.15 -6.55 0.29
N GLY A 120 10.35 -6.50 1.62
CA GLY A 120 10.66 -7.69 2.42
C GLY A 120 9.55 -8.75 2.38
N MET A 121 8.28 -8.35 2.39
CA MET A 121 7.16 -9.28 2.23
C MET A 121 7.14 -9.93 0.84
N PHE A 122 7.46 -9.17 -0.21
CA PHE A 122 7.55 -9.72 -1.57
C PHE A 122 8.69 -10.74 -1.68
N GLU A 123 9.87 -10.43 -1.13
CA GLU A 123 10.98 -11.39 -1.09
C GLU A 123 10.60 -12.68 -0.35
N GLU A 124 9.89 -12.59 0.77
CA GLU A 124 9.41 -13.78 1.48
C GLU A 124 8.42 -14.59 0.62
N VAL A 125 7.47 -13.92 -0.03
CA VAL A 125 6.49 -14.59 -0.90
C VAL A 125 7.19 -15.28 -2.07
N GLU A 126 8.15 -14.62 -2.72
CA GLU A 126 8.94 -15.20 -3.80
C GLU A 126 9.70 -16.45 -3.33
N LEU A 127 10.36 -16.39 -2.17
CA LEU A 127 11.04 -17.54 -1.58
C LEU A 127 10.08 -18.71 -1.31
N ARG A 128 8.89 -18.42 -0.78
CA ARG A 128 7.86 -19.43 -0.52
C ARG A 128 7.31 -20.04 -1.79
N LEU A 129 7.18 -19.26 -2.87
CA LEU A 129 6.75 -19.77 -4.17
C LEU A 129 7.78 -20.72 -4.78
N VAL A 130 9.07 -20.38 -4.72
CA VAL A 130 10.15 -21.28 -5.17
C VAL A 130 10.13 -22.57 -4.34
N SER A 131 10.02 -22.47 -3.02
CA SER A 131 9.93 -23.66 -2.16
C SER A 131 8.69 -24.51 -2.46
N LEU A 132 7.58 -23.90 -2.86
CA LEU A 132 6.37 -24.63 -3.25
C LEU A 132 6.58 -25.38 -4.57
N GLU A 133 7.25 -24.77 -5.54
CA GLU A 133 7.62 -25.39 -6.81
C GLU A 133 8.48 -26.64 -6.57
N ASP A 134 9.52 -26.54 -5.73
CA ASP A 134 10.37 -27.67 -5.35
C ASP A 134 9.56 -28.83 -4.74
N VAL A 135 8.58 -28.51 -3.88
CA VAL A 135 7.71 -29.51 -3.24
C VAL A 135 6.81 -30.19 -4.28
N ILE A 136 6.24 -29.43 -5.21
CA ILE A 136 5.40 -29.96 -6.29
C ILE A 136 6.21 -30.91 -7.19
N GLU A 137 7.42 -30.51 -7.60
CA GLU A 137 8.28 -31.36 -8.41
C GLU A 137 8.68 -32.64 -7.68
N THR A 138 9.03 -32.53 -6.40
CA THR A 138 9.38 -33.67 -5.55
C THR A 138 8.21 -34.63 -5.43
N GLN A 139 6.99 -34.13 -5.21
CA GLN A 139 5.79 -34.96 -5.14
C GLN A 139 5.52 -35.66 -6.47
N ALA A 140 5.59 -34.95 -7.59
CA ALA A 140 5.39 -35.54 -8.92
C ALA A 140 6.41 -36.65 -9.22
N LEU A 141 7.67 -36.48 -8.77
CA LEU A 141 8.69 -37.52 -8.90
C LEU A 141 8.38 -38.74 -8.01
N GLN A 142 7.94 -38.52 -6.77
CA GLN A 142 7.55 -39.60 -5.86
C GLN A 142 6.36 -40.41 -6.39
N GLU A 143 5.34 -39.76 -6.95
CA GLU A 143 4.21 -40.42 -7.59
C GLU A 143 4.66 -41.30 -8.76
N LYS A 144 5.51 -40.78 -9.65
CA LYS A 144 6.09 -41.58 -10.75
C LYS A 144 6.91 -42.77 -10.24
N GLN A 145 7.71 -42.58 -9.19
CA GLN A 145 8.47 -43.68 -8.59
C GLN A 145 7.56 -44.76 -8.01
N LEU A 146 6.45 -44.37 -7.38
CA LEU A 146 5.48 -45.30 -6.83
C LEU A 146 4.79 -46.11 -7.94
N ASP A 147 4.38 -45.44 -9.02
CA ASP A 147 3.78 -46.08 -10.19
C ASP A 147 4.71 -47.12 -10.81
N GLU A 148 5.98 -46.78 -11.01
CA GLU A 148 6.97 -47.71 -11.57
C GLU A 148 7.23 -48.90 -10.62
N ARG A 149 7.31 -48.66 -9.30
CA ARG A 149 7.42 -49.75 -8.31
C ARG A 149 6.20 -50.66 -8.36
N PHE A 150 5.00 -50.10 -8.50
CA PHE A 150 3.77 -50.87 -8.62
C PHE A 150 3.76 -51.72 -9.90
N LYS A 151 4.16 -51.15 -11.04
CA LYS A 151 4.31 -51.90 -12.31
C LYS A 151 5.30 -53.05 -12.19
N LEU A 152 6.45 -52.82 -11.55
CA LEU A 152 7.47 -53.86 -11.32
C LEU A 152 6.95 -54.99 -10.42
N ALA A 153 6.26 -54.64 -9.34
CA ALA A 153 5.65 -55.63 -8.45
C ALA A 153 4.60 -56.49 -9.18
N LEU A 154 3.72 -55.86 -9.97
CA LEU A 154 2.72 -56.57 -10.77
C LEU A 154 3.36 -57.48 -11.83
N TYR A 155 4.43 -57.01 -12.48
CA TYR A 155 5.17 -57.82 -13.45
C TYR A 155 5.83 -59.04 -12.78
N GLY A 156 6.45 -58.85 -11.61
CA GLY A 156 7.03 -59.92 -10.82
C GLY A 156 6.00 -60.98 -10.44
N GLU A 157 4.83 -60.55 -9.96
CA GLU A 157 3.74 -61.46 -9.58
C GLU A 157 3.20 -62.25 -10.78
N LYS A 158 2.98 -61.58 -11.93
CA LYS A 158 2.59 -62.26 -13.17
C LYS A 158 3.63 -63.30 -13.59
N LYS A 159 4.92 -62.97 -13.52
CA LYS A 159 5.99 -63.89 -13.91
C LYS A 159 6.08 -65.09 -12.98
N LYS A 160 5.87 -64.87 -11.67
CA LYS A 160 5.81 -65.94 -10.67
C LYS A 160 4.64 -66.88 -10.92
N GLY A 161 3.43 -66.35 -11.15
CA GLY A 161 2.25 -67.16 -11.51
C GLY A 161 2.45 -67.95 -12.81
N HIS A 162 3.08 -67.37 -13.83
CA HIS A 162 3.43 -68.10 -15.06
C HIS A 162 4.42 -69.24 -14.80
N PHE A 163 5.40 -69.03 -13.92
CA PHE A 163 6.37 -70.06 -13.55
C PHE A 163 5.69 -71.21 -12.78
N GLU A 164 4.82 -70.89 -11.82
CA GLU A 164 4.04 -71.87 -11.07
C GLU A 164 3.15 -72.71 -12.00
N SER A 165 2.45 -72.09 -12.95
CA SER A 165 1.64 -72.80 -13.94
C SER A 165 2.48 -73.72 -14.86
N LEU A 166 3.68 -73.29 -15.27
CA LEU A 166 4.59 -74.14 -16.04
C LEU A 166 5.08 -75.34 -15.22
N LYS A 167 5.36 -75.12 -13.93
CA LYS A 167 5.78 -76.17 -13.01
C LYS A 167 4.66 -77.21 -12.81
N GLU A 168 3.43 -76.77 -12.61
CA GLU A 168 2.27 -77.66 -12.49
C GLU A 168 2.06 -78.51 -13.75
N LYS A 169 2.14 -77.90 -14.94
CA LYS A 169 2.05 -78.63 -16.22
C LYS A 169 3.14 -79.68 -16.37
N LEU A 170 4.38 -79.34 -16.01
CA LEU A 170 5.50 -80.27 -16.07
C LEU A 170 5.31 -81.45 -15.11
N GLU A 171 4.74 -81.20 -13.94
CA GLU A 171 4.41 -82.24 -12.97
C GLU A 171 3.27 -83.14 -13.45
N GLU A 172 2.24 -82.58 -14.08
CA GLU A 172 1.13 -83.31 -14.71
C GLU A 172 1.62 -84.20 -15.86
N ASP A 173 2.48 -83.66 -16.74
CA ASP A 173 3.11 -84.40 -17.84
C ASP A 173 3.95 -85.56 -17.29
N HIS A 174 4.73 -85.31 -16.23
CA HIS A 174 5.55 -86.33 -15.57
C HIS A 174 4.69 -87.46 -14.97
N GLN A 175 3.62 -87.13 -14.24
CA GLN A 175 2.70 -88.11 -13.67
C GLN A 175 1.97 -88.92 -14.75
N THR A 176 1.65 -88.30 -15.88
CA THR A 176 1.02 -88.98 -17.02
C THR A 176 1.98 -89.95 -17.69
N LEU A 177 3.25 -89.54 -17.89
CA LEU A 177 4.29 -90.41 -18.42
C LEU A 177 4.56 -91.61 -17.50
N LEU A 178 4.64 -91.39 -16.18
CA LEU A 178 4.81 -92.47 -15.20
C LEU A 178 3.64 -93.47 -15.27
N ARG A 179 2.40 -92.99 -15.32
CA ARG A 179 1.22 -93.85 -15.47
C ARG A 179 1.27 -94.68 -16.76
N GLN A 180 1.66 -94.08 -17.89
CA GLN A 180 1.80 -94.80 -19.15
C GLN A 180 2.88 -95.88 -19.08
N LEU A 181 4.02 -95.59 -18.45
CA LEU A 181 5.09 -96.58 -18.25
C LEU A 181 4.62 -97.72 -17.33
N GLU A 182 3.95 -97.40 -16.21
CA GLU A 182 3.38 -98.41 -15.33
C GLU A 182 2.32 -99.29 -16.03
N GLU A 183 1.47 -98.70 -16.87
CA GLU A 183 0.48 -99.44 -17.67
C GLU A 183 1.17 -100.35 -18.69
N GLN A 184 2.19 -99.86 -19.40
CA GLN A 184 2.98 -100.70 -20.31
C GLN A 184 3.66 -101.86 -19.59
N GLU A 185 4.28 -101.60 -18.44
CA GLU A 185 4.89 -102.65 -17.62
C GLU A 185 3.85 -103.67 -17.13
N ARG A 186 2.66 -103.22 -16.72
CA ARG A 186 1.54 -104.10 -16.32
C ARG A 186 1.04 -104.96 -17.48
N GLU A 187 0.88 -104.41 -18.67
CA GLU A 187 0.47 -105.16 -19.86
C GLU A 187 1.52 -106.23 -20.22
N VAL A 188 2.81 -105.87 -20.23
CA VAL A 188 3.92 -106.82 -20.47
C VAL A 188 3.91 -107.95 -19.42
N LEU A 189 3.69 -107.61 -18.14
CA LEU A 189 3.58 -108.62 -17.09
C LEU A 189 2.35 -109.52 -17.26
N ARG A 190 1.20 -108.96 -17.69
CA ARG A 190 -0.03 -109.72 -17.95
C ARG A 190 0.15 -110.67 -19.12
N GLU A 191 0.68 -110.20 -20.25
CA GLU A 191 0.99 -111.02 -21.43
C GLU A 191 1.94 -112.16 -21.06
N ARG A 192 2.98 -111.87 -20.26
CA ARG A 192 3.91 -112.88 -19.76
C ARG A 192 3.20 -113.91 -18.88
N GLN A 193 2.29 -113.48 -18.00
CA GLN A 193 1.52 -114.38 -17.14
C GLN A 193 0.53 -115.25 -17.94
N GLU A 194 -0.16 -114.68 -18.93
CA GLU A 194 -1.04 -115.39 -19.85
C GLU A 194 -0.29 -116.43 -20.68
N ALA A 195 0.86 -116.06 -21.26
CA ALA A 195 1.72 -116.97 -21.99
C ALA A 195 2.22 -118.13 -21.11
N PHE A 196 2.67 -117.85 -19.89
CA PHE A 196 3.04 -118.91 -18.94
C PHE A 196 1.83 -119.78 -18.53
N GLY A 197 0.65 -119.18 -18.36
CA GLY A 197 -0.59 -119.90 -18.05
C GLY A 197 -1.09 -120.78 -19.20
N GLU A 198 -0.91 -120.36 -20.45
CA GLU A 198 -1.16 -121.20 -21.64
C GLU A 198 -0.19 -122.37 -21.71
N VAL A 199 1.11 -122.14 -21.53
CA VAL A 199 2.11 -123.21 -21.49
C VAL A 199 1.78 -124.19 -20.38
N PHE A 200 1.43 -123.69 -19.19
CA PHE A 200 1.04 -124.55 -18.06
C PHE A 200 -0.22 -125.36 -18.34
N ARG A 201 -1.25 -124.78 -19.00
CA ARG A 201 -2.45 -125.53 -19.41
C ARG A 201 -2.12 -126.62 -20.42
N ARG A 202 -1.32 -126.31 -21.44
CA ARG A 202 -0.84 -127.31 -22.42
C ARG A 202 -0.05 -128.43 -21.73
N ASP A 203 0.83 -128.09 -20.78
CA ASP A 203 1.58 -129.07 -19.99
C ASP A 203 0.65 -129.94 -19.11
N LEU A 204 -0.41 -129.35 -18.56
CA LEU A 204 -1.39 -130.06 -17.73
C LEU A 204 -2.32 -130.97 -18.56
N GLU A 205 -2.68 -130.55 -19.76
CA GLU A 205 -3.41 -131.36 -20.76
C GLU A 205 -2.54 -132.52 -21.24
N ALA A 206 -1.28 -132.26 -21.60
CA ALA A 206 -0.31 -133.30 -21.94
C ALA A 206 -0.09 -134.30 -20.78
N TYR A 207 -0.08 -133.82 -19.53
CA TYR A 207 -0.01 -134.70 -18.35
C TYR A 207 -1.27 -135.57 -18.19
N LYS A 208 -2.46 -135.02 -18.43
CA LYS A 208 -3.72 -135.78 -18.38
C LYS A 208 -3.80 -136.85 -19.47
N GLU A 209 -3.22 -136.61 -20.63
CA GLU A 209 -3.23 -137.54 -21.77
C GLU A 209 -2.10 -138.58 -21.72
N GLN A 210 -0.91 -138.25 -21.20
CA GLN A 210 0.29 -139.09 -21.26
C GLN A 210 0.85 -139.54 -19.90
N GLY A 211 0.28 -139.10 -18.77
CA GLY A 211 0.62 -139.57 -17.42
C GLY A 211 2.03 -139.22 -16.91
N THR A 212 2.83 -138.42 -17.63
CA THR A 212 4.18 -138.02 -17.20
C THR A 212 4.54 -136.60 -17.66
N LEU A 213 5.03 -135.75 -16.75
CA LEU A 213 5.50 -134.39 -17.06
C LEU A 213 6.96 -134.40 -17.49
N HIS A 214 7.27 -133.95 -18.71
CA HIS A 214 8.66 -133.72 -19.14
C HIS A 214 9.13 -132.32 -18.71
N ARG A 215 9.77 -132.23 -17.54
CA ARG A 215 10.42 -130.99 -17.11
C ARG A 215 11.74 -130.81 -17.87
N LYS A 216 11.76 -129.95 -18.90
CA LYS A 216 13.03 -129.45 -19.44
C LYS A 216 13.60 -128.42 -18.47
N CYS A 217 14.53 -128.88 -17.63
CA CYS A 217 15.42 -128.01 -16.88
C CYS A 217 16.47 -127.46 -17.87
N THR A 218 16.36 -126.19 -18.25
CA THR A 218 17.49 -125.44 -18.82
C THR A 218 17.72 -124.23 -17.95
N VAL A 219 18.54 -124.46 -16.92
CA VAL A 219 19.27 -123.41 -16.22
C VAL A 219 20.34 -122.90 -17.20
N SER A 220 20.20 -121.66 -17.66
CA SER A 220 21.33 -120.89 -18.17
C SER A 220 21.38 -119.57 -17.40
N HIS A 221 22.17 -119.59 -16.33
CA HIS A 221 22.71 -118.40 -15.70
C HIS A 221 23.68 -117.71 -16.67
N THR A 222 23.40 -116.46 -17.03
CA THR A 222 24.46 -115.46 -17.24
C THR A 222 24.00 -114.15 -16.62
N TYR A 223 24.44 -113.95 -15.37
CA TYR A 223 24.55 -112.63 -14.76
C TYR A 223 25.73 -111.87 -15.39
N ARG A 224 25.49 -110.62 -15.76
CA ARG A 224 26.47 -109.52 -15.78
C ARG A 224 25.60 -108.24 -15.60
N ASN A 225 25.40 -107.66 -14.42
CA ASN A 225 26.33 -106.81 -13.64
C ASN A 225 27.14 -105.89 -14.57
N LEU A 226 27.20 -104.56 -14.47
CA LEU A 226 26.84 -103.56 -13.46
C LEU A 226 26.82 -102.18 -14.20
N HIS A 227 26.14 -101.19 -13.59
CA HIS A 227 26.50 -99.76 -13.53
C HIS A 227 27.37 -99.12 -14.64
N GLU A 228 26.80 -98.15 -15.35
CA GLU A 228 27.03 -96.69 -15.20
C GLU A 228 25.87 -95.92 -15.81
#